data_AF-A0A8C3FPE9-F1
#
_entry.id   AF-A0A8C3FPE9-F1
#
_cell.length_a   1.000
_cell.length_b   1.000
_cell.length_c   1.000
_cell.angle_alpha   90.00
_cell.angle_beta   90.00
_cell.angle_gamma   90.00
#
_symmetry.space_group_name_H-M   'P 1'
#
loop_
_entity.id
_entity.type
_entity.pdbx_description
1 polymer ?
#
loop_
_entity_poly.entity_id
_entity_poly.type
_entity_poly.pdbx_seq_one_letter_code
_entity_poly.pdbx_strand_id
1 'polypeptide(L)'
;MAWYYRPFSSTLNQDNDVSLPPPEAVAEILPDKQMLLYEKAATPADGDVDDVDMLRRTQDVTRFHLDQELDNYRTAMKKMADDIQSLRRHVASLEAENSTLRCNLSMHEEVGRTLLNDVDVDVMTKVEIVDRIVALKHKLAAGTVEMSRMKDRVQQLQNELIRKNDREKDLVMLQRAHQQQQTVLRKYHEKITKMKALEDTVRQQERVIEKMERMLEEKVPEATRTCEQLLADSFSKEFYSTLLAENMRLREELGRAHYRSSPIILQQQALPDIFSTNSEKLSLLAKVEKAQGRIRALESQLEESARKWGREKQDLSTQLLEQEHGFGRPSSTILHDFSLKTSPDPTTHIKRHQTLDPLP
;
A
#
# COMPACT_ATOMS: atom_id res chain seq x y z
N MET A 1 -26.39 -9.76 -56.11
CA MET A 1 -27.49 -9.72 -55.12
C MET A 1 -27.13 -8.68 -54.08
N ALA A 2 -27.62 -7.45 -54.26
CA ALA A 2 -27.38 -6.33 -53.36
C ALA A 2 -28.51 -6.28 -52.33
N TRP A 3 -28.19 -6.52 -51.06
CA TRP A 3 -29.12 -6.32 -49.96
C TRP A 3 -29.15 -4.82 -49.63
N TYR A 4 -30.19 -4.13 -50.09
CA TYR A 4 -30.49 -2.77 -49.66
C TYR A 4 -30.81 -2.79 -48.16
N TYR A 5 -29.93 -2.21 -47.36
CA TYR A 5 -30.20 -1.91 -45.95
C TYR A 5 -31.24 -0.77 -45.89
N ARG A 6 -32.44 -1.11 -45.44
CA ARG A 6 -33.55 -0.16 -45.22
C ARG A 6 -33.34 0.46 -43.83
N PRO A 7 -33.25 1.79 -43.66
CA PRO A 7 -33.06 2.39 -42.35
C PRO A 7 -34.36 2.23 -41.55
N PHE A 8 -34.30 1.60 -40.38
CA PHE A 8 -35.29 1.84 -39.35
C PHE A 8 -35.04 3.24 -38.79
N SER A 9 -35.75 4.22 -39.33
CA SER A 9 -36.01 5.46 -38.62
C SER A 9 -36.94 5.14 -37.46
N SER A 10 -36.38 4.94 -36.28
CA SER A 10 -37.12 5.01 -35.03
C SER A 10 -37.55 6.47 -34.84
N THR A 11 -38.68 6.83 -35.42
CA THR A 11 -39.51 7.89 -34.86
C THR A 11 -39.90 7.41 -33.47
N LEU A 12 -39.13 7.83 -32.47
CA LEU A 12 -39.54 7.69 -31.09
C LEU A 12 -40.79 8.57 -30.97
N ASN A 13 -41.96 7.92 -31.04
CA ASN A 13 -43.23 8.55 -30.79
C ASN A 13 -43.11 9.34 -29.51
N GLN A 14 -43.46 10.61 -29.63
CA GLN A 14 -43.52 11.61 -28.60
C GLN A 14 -44.76 11.35 -27.74
N ASP A 15 -44.96 10.12 -27.29
CA ASP A 15 -45.97 9.77 -26.30
C ASP A 15 -45.29 9.78 -24.94
N ASN A 16 -45.17 11.00 -24.42
CA ASN A 16 -45.02 11.24 -22.99
C ASN A 16 -46.19 10.58 -22.28
N ASP A 17 -45.99 9.37 -21.77
CA ASP A 17 -46.66 8.87 -20.58
C ASP A 17 -45.82 7.71 -20.00
N VAL A 18 -44.60 8.05 -19.58
CA VAL A 18 -43.89 7.24 -18.57
C VAL A 18 -44.53 7.58 -17.23
N SER A 19 -45.74 7.08 -17.02
CA SER A 19 -46.34 7.06 -15.68
C SER A 19 -45.44 6.19 -14.82
N LEU A 20 -44.83 6.80 -13.79
CA LEU A 20 -44.13 6.07 -12.75
C LEU A 20 -45.12 5.03 -12.18
N PRO A 21 -44.69 3.77 -11.94
CA PRO A 21 -45.57 2.81 -11.29
C PRO A 21 -46.07 3.41 -9.97
N PRO A 22 -47.36 3.24 -9.61
CA PRO A 22 -47.92 3.75 -8.37
C PRO A 22 -47.04 3.34 -7.18
N PRO A 23 -46.96 4.16 -6.12
CA PRO A 23 -46.16 3.82 -4.93
C PRO A 23 -46.56 2.48 -4.28
N GLU A 24 -47.74 1.94 -4.64
CA GLU A 24 -48.26 0.63 -4.23
C GLU A 24 -47.76 -0.56 -5.08
N ALA A 25 -47.08 -0.35 -6.21
CA ALA A 25 -46.71 -1.43 -7.14
C ALA A 25 -45.73 -2.45 -6.53
N VAL A 26 -45.03 -2.08 -5.46
CA VAL A 26 -44.14 -2.97 -4.72
C VAL A 26 -44.92 -3.86 -3.74
N ALA A 27 -46.13 -3.45 -3.33
CA ALA A 27 -46.99 -4.22 -2.44
C ALA A 27 -47.58 -5.46 -3.14
N GLU A 28 -47.83 -5.39 -4.45
CA GLU A 28 -48.35 -6.53 -5.24
C GLU A 28 -47.29 -7.61 -5.52
N ILE A 29 -46.01 -7.31 -5.35
CA ILE A 29 -44.90 -8.22 -5.67
C ILE A 29 -44.43 -9.02 -4.43
N LEU A 30 -44.86 -8.61 -3.23
CA LEU A 30 -44.53 -9.34 -2.01
C LEU A 30 -45.45 -10.56 -1.86
N PRO A 31 -44.91 -11.79 -1.78
CA PRO A 31 -45.72 -12.95 -1.42
C PRO A 31 -46.27 -12.72 -0.01
N ASP A 32 -47.59 -12.85 0.16
CA ASP A 32 -48.35 -12.84 1.42
C ASP A 32 -47.84 -13.88 2.44
N LYS A 33 -46.63 -13.68 2.97
CA LYS A 33 -46.05 -14.52 4.03
C LYS A 33 -46.27 -13.96 5.43
N GLN A 34 -46.98 -12.84 5.57
CA GLN A 34 -47.26 -12.22 6.88
C GLN A 34 -48.52 -12.75 7.58
N MET A 35 -49.36 -13.57 6.93
CA MET A 35 -50.64 -13.99 7.53
C MET A 35 -50.68 -15.41 8.13
N LEU A 36 -49.63 -16.23 8.00
CA LEU A 36 -49.67 -17.63 8.46
C LEU A 36 -49.15 -17.89 9.88
N LEU A 37 -48.77 -16.86 10.64
CA LEU A 37 -48.26 -17.05 12.02
C LEU A 37 -49.22 -16.56 13.12
N TYR A 38 -50.31 -15.86 12.76
CA TYR A 38 -51.26 -15.37 13.76
C TYR A 38 -52.42 -16.33 14.08
N GLU A 39 -52.62 -17.37 13.27
CA GLU A 39 -53.79 -18.26 13.42
C GLU A 39 -53.54 -19.49 14.32
N LYS A 40 -52.30 -19.72 14.77
CA LYS A 40 -51.96 -20.85 15.67
C LYS A 40 -51.72 -20.44 17.14
N ALA A 41 -52.13 -19.24 17.53
CA ALA A 41 -51.90 -18.70 18.89
C ALA A 41 -53.18 -18.57 19.74
N ALA A 42 -54.28 -19.20 19.36
CA ALA A 42 -55.56 -19.15 20.08
C ALA A 42 -55.94 -20.49 20.74
N THR A 43 -55.08 -21.02 21.61
CA THR A 43 -55.48 -21.99 22.66
C THR A 43 -54.56 -21.81 23.88
N PRO A 44 -55.06 -21.43 25.06
CA PRO A 44 -54.26 -21.31 26.26
C PRO A 44 -54.18 -22.68 26.96
N ALA A 45 -52.98 -23.21 27.14
CA ALA A 45 -52.74 -24.30 28.07
C ALA A 45 -51.41 -24.06 28.80
N ASP A 46 -51.48 -24.22 30.12
CA ASP A 46 -50.45 -24.06 31.14
C ASP A 46 -49.02 -24.47 30.76
N GLY A 47 -48.04 -23.66 31.16
CA GLY A 47 -46.65 -24.08 31.29
C GLY A 47 -45.62 -22.99 30.95
N ASP A 48 -44.88 -22.56 31.98
CA ASP A 48 -43.54 -21.96 31.98
C ASP A 48 -43.29 -20.58 31.34
N VAL A 49 -42.77 -19.69 32.20
CA VAL A 49 -42.32 -18.32 31.90
C VAL A 49 -41.08 -18.30 30.99
N ASP A 50 -40.39 -19.43 30.80
CA ASP A 50 -39.20 -19.57 29.93
C ASP A 50 -39.53 -19.73 28.44
N ASP A 51 -40.73 -20.18 28.08
CA ASP A 51 -41.12 -20.39 26.67
C ASP A 51 -41.38 -19.07 25.94
N VAL A 52 -41.87 -18.06 26.67
CA VAL A 52 -42.12 -16.70 26.15
C VAL A 52 -40.81 -15.99 25.80
N ASP A 53 -39.74 -16.15 26.59
CA ASP A 53 -38.44 -15.52 26.33
C ASP A 53 -37.70 -16.20 25.16
N MET A 54 -37.88 -17.52 24.99
CA MET A 54 -37.35 -18.26 23.83
C MET A 54 -38.08 -17.89 22.53
N LEU A 55 -39.41 -17.76 22.57
CA LEU A 55 -40.22 -17.28 21.45
C LEU A 55 -39.88 -15.83 21.07
N ARG A 56 -39.61 -14.97 22.07
CA ARG A 56 -39.22 -13.58 21.84
C ARG A 56 -37.83 -13.47 21.22
N ARG A 57 -36.85 -14.25 21.70
CA ARG A 57 -35.52 -14.35 21.07
C ARG A 57 -35.58 -14.88 19.65
N THR A 58 -36.40 -15.90 19.38
CA THR A 58 -36.56 -16.44 18.02
C THR A 58 -37.29 -15.47 17.08
N GLN A 59 -38.27 -14.71 17.59
CA GLN A 59 -38.88 -13.58 16.87
C GLN A 59 -37.88 -12.46 16.58
N ASP A 60 -37.04 -12.10 17.54
CA ASP A 60 -36.05 -11.04 17.36
C ASP A 60 -34.94 -11.46 16.38
N VAL A 61 -34.52 -12.73 16.42
CA VAL A 61 -33.56 -13.31 15.48
C VAL A 61 -34.13 -13.40 14.06
N THR A 62 -35.39 -13.82 13.91
CA THR A 62 -36.05 -13.88 12.60
C THR A 62 -36.31 -12.49 12.02
N ARG A 63 -36.65 -11.51 12.87
CA ARG A 63 -36.80 -10.10 12.47
C ARG A 63 -35.48 -9.47 12.03
N PHE A 64 -34.41 -9.73 12.78
CA PHE A 64 -33.06 -9.30 12.41
C PHE A 64 -32.59 -9.90 11.07
N HIS A 65 -32.86 -11.19 10.83
CA HIS A 65 -32.55 -11.82 9.55
C HIS A 65 -33.34 -11.23 8.38
N LEU A 66 -34.64 -10.93 8.58
CA LEU A 66 -35.45 -10.28 7.56
C LEU A 66 -34.96 -8.86 7.26
N ASP A 67 -34.61 -8.08 8.28
CA ASP A 67 -34.05 -6.73 8.11
C ASP A 67 -32.70 -6.78 7.36
N GLN A 68 -31.85 -7.76 7.67
CA GLN A 68 -30.59 -7.99 6.95
C GLN A 68 -30.81 -8.37 5.48
N GLU A 69 -31.80 -9.22 5.18
CA GLU A 69 -32.16 -9.56 3.81
C GLU A 69 -32.69 -8.35 3.05
N LEU A 70 -33.56 -7.54 3.66
CA LEU A 70 -34.07 -6.30 3.07
C LEU A 70 -32.95 -5.29 2.77
N ASP A 71 -31.96 -5.17 3.66
CA ASP A 71 -30.80 -4.30 3.45
C ASP A 71 -29.87 -4.84 2.33
N ASN A 72 -29.73 -6.17 2.23
CA ASN A 72 -29.03 -6.80 1.11
C ASN A 72 -29.74 -6.50 -0.22
N TYR A 73 -31.08 -6.61 -0.28
CA TYR A 73 -31.85 -6.28 -1.48
C TYR A 73 -31.78 -4.78 -1.82
N ARG A 74 -31.90 -3.87 -0.84
CA ARG A 74 -31.72 -2.43 -1.05
C ARG A 74 -30.34 -2.11 -1.62
N THR A 75 -29.30 -2.76 -1.11
CA THR A 75 -27.93 -2.59 -1.59
C THR A 75 -27.75 -3.12 -3.01
N ALA A 76 -28.32 -4.29 -3.32
CA ALA A 76 -28.29 -4.85 -4.67
C ALA A 76 -29.04 -3.97 -5.69
N MET A 77 -30.21 -3.46 -5.31
CA MET A 77 -30.98 -2.53 -6.15
C MET A 77 -30.21 -1.23 -6.41
N LYS A 78 -29.55 -0.67 -5.39
CA LYS A 78 -28.71 0.53 -5.55
C LYS A 78 -27.56 0.29 -6.53
N LYS A 79 -26.86 -0.85 -6.39
CA LYS A 79 -25.79 -1.24 -7.33
C LYS A 79 -26.32 -1.37 -8.76
N MET A 80 -27.46 -2.03 -8.95
CA MET A 80 -28.06 -2.19 -10.27
C MET A 80 -28.49 -0.85 -10.87
N ALA A 81 -29.00 0.08 -10.06
CA ALA A 81 -29.32 1.44 -10.50
C ALA A 81 -28.06 2.19 -10.95
N ASP A 82 -26.97 2.06 -10.21
CA ASP A 82 -25.67 2.65 -10.58
C ASP A 82 -25.13 2.03 -11.87
N ASP A 83 -25.26 0.71 -12.06
CA ASP A 83 -24.88 -0.02 -13.27
C ASP A 83 -25.72 0.41 -14.49
N ILE A 84 -27.03 0.56 -14.34
CA ILE A 84 -27.93 1.06 -15.39
C ILE A 84 -27.54 2.48 -15.80
N GLN A 85 -27.26 3.36 -14.84
CA GLN A 85 -26.78 4.70 -15.13
C GLN A 85 -25.41 4.67 -15.82
N SER A 86 -24.54 3.74 -15.45
CA SER A 86 -23.24 3.54 -16.10
C SER A 86 -23.36 3.09 -17.54
N LEU A 87 -24.21 2.11 -17.81
CA LEU A 87 -24.52 1.64 -19.15
C LEU A 87 -25.12 2.74 -20.02
N ARG A 88 -26.06 3.54 -19.48
CA ARG A 88 -26.64 4.69 -20.20
C ARG A 88 -25.58 5.73 -20.56
N ARG A 89 -24.66 6.05 -19.64
CA ARG A 89 -23.52 6.94 -19.91
C ARG A 89 -22.61 6.35 -21.02
N HIS A 90 -22.37 5.05 -21.00
CA HIS A 90 -21.54 4.39 -22.01
C HIS A 90 -22.21 4.38 -23.40
N VAL A 91 -23.51 4.08 -23.47
CA VAL A 91 -24.30 4.15 -24.71
C VAL A 91 -24.26 5.56 -25.28
N ALA A 92 -24.49 6.59 -24.46
CA ALA A 92 -24.41 7.98 -24.91
C ALA A 92 -23.02 8.35 -25.46
N SER A 93 -21.94 7.86 -24.83
CA SER A 93 -20.57 8.02 -25.35
C SER A 93 -20.38 7.33 -26.69
N LEU A 94 -20.84 6.08 -26.82
CA LEU A 94 -20.74 5.31 -28.06
C LEU A 94 -21.56 5.94 -29.19
N GLU A 95 -22.74 6.50 -28.90
CA GLU A 95 -23.56 7.22 -29.88
C GLU A 95 -22.88 8.51 -30.37
N ALA A 96 -22.22 9.26 -29.47
CA ALA A 96 -21.44 10.43 -29.82
C ALA A 96 -20.21 10.05 -30.67
N GLU A 97 -19.52 8.97 -30.31
CA GLU A 97 -18.40 8.43 -31.10
C GLU A 97 -18.87 7.93 -32.47
N ASN A 98 -20.00 7.21 -32.54
CA ASN A 98 -20.56 6.72 -33.80
C ASN A 98 -20.96 7.89 -34.71
N SER A 99 -21.59 8.93 -34.15
CA SER A 99 -21.89 10.17 -34.88
C SER A 99 -20.63 10.83 -35.44
N THR A 100 -19.57 10.89 -34.64
CA THR A 100 -18.27 11.43 -35.04
C THR A 100 -17.63 10.59 -36.15
N LEU A 101 -17.64 9.26 -36.01
CA LEU A 101 -17.10 8.33 -37.00
C LEU A 101 -17.87 8.40 -38.32
N ARG A 102 -19.20 8.53 -38.28
CA ARG A 102 -20.03 8.74 -39.48
C ARG A 102 -19.72 10.07 -40.16
N CYS A 103 -19.53 11.14 -39.39
CA CYS A 103 -19.11 12.44 -39.93
C CYS A 103 -17.73 12.34 -40.60
N ASN A 104 -16.77 11.71 -39.93
CA ASN A 104 -15.42 11.49 -40.48
C ASN A 104 -15.46 10.62 -41.74
N LEU A 105 -16.24 9.54 -41.76
CA LEU A 105 -16.40 8.68 -42.93
C LEU A 105 -17.01 9.45 -44.10
N SER A 106 -18.04 10.25 -43.87
CA SER A 106 -18.65 11.11 -44.90
C SER A 106 -17.63 12.12 -45.47
N MET A 107 -16.81 12.73 -44.62
CA MET A 107 -15.71 13.59 -45.05
C MET A 107 -14.67 12.83 -45.87
N HIS A 108 -14.32 11.60 -45.49
CA HIS A 108 -13.40 10.76 -46.24
C HIS A 108 -13.98 10.24 -47.57
N GLU A 109 -15.29 9.96 -47.65
CA GLU A 109 -15.97 9.61 -48.90
C GLU A 109 -16.07 10.81 -49.85
N GLU A 110 -16.24 12.02 -49.32
CA GLU A 110 -16.15 13.25 -50.10
C GLU A 110 -14.71 13.54 -50.55
N VAL A 111 -13.71 13.24 -49.71
CA VAL A 111 -12.28 13.27 -50.09
C VAL A 111 -11.99 12.23 -51.18
N GLY A 112 -12.49 11.00 -51.04
CA GLY A 112 -12.35 9.93 -52.01
C GLY A 112 -13.00 10.31 -53.34
N ARG A 113 -14.18 10.92 -53.32
CA ARG A 113 -14.83 11.45 -54.54
C ARG A 113 -14.07 12.62 -55.16
N THR A 114 -13.50 13.53 -54.36
CA THR A 114 -12.69 14.65 -54.88
C THR A 114 -11.28 14.25 -55.31
N LEU A 115 -10.74 13.13 -54.81
CA LEU A 115 -9.46 12.57 -55.21
C LEU A 115 -9.60 11.59 -56.39
N LEU A 116 -10.71 10.83 -56.47
CA LEU A 116 -11.02 9.89 -57.56
C LEU A 116 -11.71 10.55 -58.75
N ASN A 117 -12.30 11.73 -58.60
CA ASN A 117 -12.58 12.63 -59.72
C ASN A 117 -11.26 13.32 -60.12
N ASP A 118 -10.29 12.53 -60.56
CA ASP A 118 -9.17 13.01 -61.38
C ASP A 118 -9.74 13.38 -62.75
N VAL A 119 -10.50 14.48 -62.81
CA VAL A 119 -10.52 15.28 -64.03
C VAL A 119 -9.10 15.83 -64.12
N ASP A 120 -8.39 15.45 -65.19
CA ASP A 120 -7.04 15.91 -65.46
C ASP A 120 -6.93 17.41 -65.14
N VAL A 121 -5.89 17.78 -64.39
CA VAL A 121 -5.62 19.18 -64.00
C VAL A 121 -5.60 20.10 -65.23
N ASP A 122 -5.29 19.53 -66.41
CA ASP A 122 -5.26 20.19 -67.71
C ASP A 122 -6.65 20.48 -68.31
N VAL A 123 -7.70 19.78 -67.87
CA VAL A 123 -9.10 20.00 -68.27
C VAL A 123 -9.84 20.88 -67.25
N MET A 124 -9.32 20.98 -66.02
CA MET A 124 -9.87 21.85 -64.97
C MET A 124 -9.69 23.32 -65.33
N THR A 125 -10.73 24.11 -65.10
CA THR A 125 -10.65 25.56 -65.19
C THR A 125 -9.77 26.10 -64.05
N LYS A 126 -9.16 27.27 -64.28
CA LYS A 126 -8.33 27.97 -63.29
C LYS A 126 -9.04 28.14 -61.93
N VAL A 127 -10.36 28.31 -61.93
CA VAL A 127 -11.17 28.45 -60.71
C VAL A 127 -11.20 27.14 -59.92
N GLU A 128 -11.47 26.02 -60.59
CA GLU A 128 -11.53 24.70 -59.94
C GLU A 128 -10.16 24.29 -59.36
N ILE A 129 -9.06 24.66 -60.02
CA ILE A 129 -7.70 24.43 -59.50
C ILE A 129 -7.45 25.25 -58.22
N VAL A 130 -7.86 26.52 -58.21
CA VAL A 130 -7.74 27.39 -57.02
C VAL A 130 -8.57 26.84 -55.86
N ASP A 131 -9.80 26.41 -56.12
CA ASP A 131 -10.67 25.82 -55.11
C ASP A 131 -10.07 24.52 -54.53
N ARG A 132 -9.45 23.68 -55.37
CA ARG A 132 -8.74 22.46 -54.93
C ARG A 132 -7.53 22.80 -54.05
N ILE A 133 -6.74 23.81 -54.40
CA ILE A 133 -5.62 24.29 -53.57
C ILE A 133 -6.13 24.81 -52.23
N VAL A 134 -7.22 25.59 -52.23
CA VAL A 134 -7.83 26.10 -51.01
C VAL A 134 -8.34 24.95 -50.14
N ALA A 135 -9.01 23.94 -50.71
CA ALA A 135 -9.47 22.77 -49.98
C ALA A 135 -8.30 21.96 -49.37
N LEU A 136 -7.21 21.76 -50.11
CA LEU A 136 -6.01 21.09 -49.60
C LEU A 136 -5.35 21.88 -48.47
N LYS A 137 -5.29 23.21 -48.57
CA LYS A 137 -4.77 24.09 -47.51
C LYS A 137 -5.61 23.99 -46.24
N HIS A 138 -6.94 23.98 -46.36
CA HIS A 138 -7.84 23.80 -45.22
C HIS A 138 -7.66 22.41 -44.57
N LYS A 139 -7.51 21.35 -45.38
CA LYS A 139 -7.25 19.99 -44.86
C LYS A 139 -5.91 19.90 -44.12
N LEU A 140 -4.86 20.53 -44.65
CA LEU A 140 -3.55 20.57 -43.99
C LEU A 140 -3.62 21.34 -42.66
N ALA A 141 -4.35 22.46 -42.63
CA ALA A 141 -4.60 23.22 -41.41
C ALA A 141 -5.40 22.40 -40.38
N ALA A 142 -6.48 21.73 -40.80
CA ALA A 142 -7.28 20.86 -39.95
C ALA A 142 -6.44 19.70 -39.38
N GLY A 143 -5.62 19.06 -40.20
CA GLY A 143 -4.69 18.02 -39.76
C GLY A 143 -3.63 18.52 -38.77
N THR A 144 -3.16 19.76 -38.94
CA THR A 144 -2.21 20.39 -38.01
C THR A 144 -2.85 20.65 -36.64
N VAL A 145 -4.10 21.11 -36.62
CA VAL A 145 -4.86 21.31 -35.38
C VAL A 145 -5.11 19.98 -34.67
N GLU A 146 -5.53 18.95 -35.39
CA GLU A 146 -5.78 17.62 -34.80
C GLU A 146 -4.48 17.00 -34.25
N MET A 147 -3.36 17.15 -34.96
CA MET A 147 -2.04 16.71 -34.48
C MET A 147 -1.66 17.45 -33.18
N SER A 148 -1.90 18.75 -33.09
CA SER A 148 -1.67 19.52 -31.86
C SER A 148 -2.56 19.03 -30.71
N ARG A 149 -3.84 18.80 -30.98
CA ARG A 149 -4.80 18.28 -29.99
C ARG A 149 -4.37 16.90 -29.47
N MET A 150 -3.90 16.03 -30.35
CA MET A 150 -3.46 14.70 -29.95
C MET A 150 -2.17 14.75 -29.13
N LYS A 151 -1.24 15.66 -29.47
CA LYS A 151 -0.06 15.95 -28.66
C LYS A 151 -0.43 16.45 -27.25
N ASP A 152 -1.39 17.37 -27.15
CA ASP A 152 -1.86 17.88 -25.85
C ASP A 152 -2.49 16.76 -25.01
N ARG A 153 -3.29 15.88 -25.65
CA ARG A 153 -3.89 14.73 -24.98
C ARG A 153 -2.83 13.74 -24.48
N VAL A 154 -1.81 13.45 -25.28
CA VAL A 154 -0.69 12.59 -24.86
C VAL A 154 0.04 13.21 -23.67
N GLN A 155 0.30 14.53 -23.69
CA GLN A 155 0.95 15.23 -22.58
C GLN A 155 0.10 15.19 -21.31
N GLN A 156 -1.22 15.38 -21.42
CA GLN A 156 -2.15 15.28 -20.29
C GLN A 156 -2.14 13.87 -19.68
N LEU A 157 -2.22 12.83 -20.51
CA LEU A 157 -2.18 11.44 -20.07
C LEU A 157 -0.84 11.09 -19.42
N GLN A 158 0.27 11.59 -19.95
CA GLN A 158 1.59 11.43 -19.34
C GLN A 158 1.66 12.09 -17.96
N ASN A 159 1.15 13.32 -17.82
CA ASN A 159 1.10 14.01 -16.54
C ASN A 159 0.18 13.31 -15.53
N GLU A 160 -0.92 12.73 -15.98
CA GLU A 160 -1.78 11.89 -15.14
C GLU A 160 -1.07 10.61 -14.69
N LEU A 161 -0.35 9.94 -15.59
CA LEU A 161 0.41 8.74 -15.27
C LEU A 161 1.49 9.03 -14.21
N ILE A 162 2.24 10.13 -14.35
CA ILE A 162 3.23 10.57 -13.35
C ILE A 162 2.54 10.77 -11.99
N ARG A 163 1.45 11.55 -11.95
CA ARG A 163 0.70 11.79 -10.70
C ARG A 163 0.17 10.50 -10.08
N LYS A 164 -0.32 9.56 -10.89
CA LYS A 164 -0.80 8.26 -10.40
C LYS A 164 0.35 7.41 -9.87
N ASN A 165 1.49 7.39 -10.56
CA ASN A 165 2.67 6.64 -10.13
C ASN A 165 3.26 7.18 -8.82
N ASP A 166 3.29 8.49 -8.62
CA ASP A 166 3.78 9.08 -7.37
C ASP A 166 2.83 8.76 -6.20
N ARG A 167 1.51 8.81 -6.41
CA ARG A 167 0.53 8.34 -5.41
C ARG A 167 0.71 6.86 -5.07
N GLU A 168 1.02 6.03 -6.07
CA GLU A 168 1.30 4.61 -5.85
C GLU A 168 2.56 4.41 -5.00
N LYS A 169 3.64 5.16 -5.25
CA LYS A 169 4.85 5.15 -4.41
C LYS A 169 4.52 5.50 -2.96
N ASP A 170 3.71 6.54 -2.74
CA ASP A 170 3.29 6.95 -1.41
C ASP A 170 2.48 5.85 -0.70
N LEU A 171 1.56 5.20 -1.42
CA LEU A 171 0.77 4.08 -0.88
C LEU A 171 1.65 2.87 -0.52
N VAL A 172 2.64 2.53 -1.35
CA VAL A 172 3.60 1.45 -1.06
C VAL A 172 4.43 1.78 0.17
N MET A 173 4.89 3.03 0.32
CA MET A 173 5.61 3.48 1.51
C MET A 173 4.75 3.41 2.76
N LEU A 174 3.48 3.82 2.67
CA LEU A 174 2.52 3.73 3.76
C LEU A 174 2.25 2.26 4.16
N GLN A 175 2.08 1.37 3.17
CA GLN A 175 1.91 -0.07 3.41
C GLN A 175 3.12 -0.66 4.14
N ARG A 176 4.34 -0.28 3.74
CA ARG A 176 5.57 -0.72 4.42
C ARG A 176 5.64 -0.22 5.86
N ALA A 177 5.28 1.04 6.11
CA ALA A 177 5.22 1.61 7.46
C ALA A 177 4.19 0.87 8.33
N HIS A 178 3.01 0.55 7.78
CA HIS A 178 1.99 -0.22 8.47
C HIS A 178 2.48 -1.63 8.85
N GLN A 179 3.14 -2.35 7.93
CA GLN A 179 3.73 -3.67 8.23
C GLN A 179 4.77 -3.61 9.35
N GLN A 180 5.60 -2.55 9.37
CA GLN A 180 6.56 -2.32 10.44
C GLN A 180 5.86 -2.08 11.79
N GLN A 181 4.85 -1.21 11.82
CA GLN A 181 4.05 -0.96 13.02
C GLN A 181 3.39 -2.25 13.53
N GLN A 182 2.83 -3.07 12.65
CA GLN A 182 2.17 -4.32 13.05
C GLN A 182 3.17 -5.35 13.62
N THR A 183 4.42 -5.32 13.16
CA THR A 183 5.49 -6.14 13.74
C THR A 183 5.86 -5.67 15.14
N VAL A 184 5.90 -4.36 15.38
CA VAL A 184 6.13 -3.79 16.71
C VAL A 184 4.97 -4.12 17.66
N LEU A 185 3.73 -4.00 17.19
CA LEU A 185 2.55 -4.36 17.99
C LEU A 185 2.56 -5.84 18.40
N ARG A 186 2.94 -6.76 17.51
CA ARG A 186 3.10 -8.19 17.85
C ARG A 186 4.12 -8.39 18.98
N LYS A 187 5.27 -7.71 18.93
CA LYS A 187 6.28 -7.78 20.00
C LYS A 187 5.75 -7.27 21.34
N TYR A 188 4.96 -6.19 21.34
CA TYR A 188 4.31 -5.71 22.56
C TYR A 188 3.28 -6.71 23.09
N HIS A 189 2.51 -7.35 22.21
CA HIS A 189 1.56 -8.38 22.60
C HIS A 189 2.27 -9.57 23.27
N GLU A 190 3.38 -10.05 22.69
CA GLU A 190 4.23 -11.10 23.29
C GLU A 190 4.82 -10.67 24.64
N LYS A 191 5.19 -9.39 24.80
CA LYS A 191 5.67 -8.88 26.09
C LYS A 191 4.56 -8.88 27.14
N ILE A 192 3.35 -8.51 26.75
CA ILE A 192 2.17 -8.51 27.63
C ILE A 192 1.83 -9.94 28.05
N THR A 193 1.85 -10.92 27.13
CA THR A 193 1.58 -12.32 27.50
C THR A 193 2.63 -12.88 28.46
N LYS A 194 3.91 -12.56 28.26
CA LYS A 194 4.98 -12.90 29.22
C LYS A 194 4.78 -12.26 30.59
N MET A 195 4.37 -10.98 30.62
CA MET A 195 4.10 -10.27 31.87
C MET A 195 2.94 -10.92 32.65
N LYS A 196 1.85 -11.28 31.97
CA LYS A 196 0.72 -12.00 32.58
C LYS A 196 1.14 -13.35 33.18
N ALA A 197 1.96 -14.11 32.45
CA ALA A 197 2.50 -15.38 32.97
C ALA A 197 3.34 -15.16 34.24
N LEU A 198 4.16 -14.11 34.28
CA LEU A 198 4.93 -13.77 35.48
C LEU A 198 4.02 -13.33 36.64
N GLU A 199 3.01 -12.49 36.38
CA GLU A 199 2.02 -12.11 37.40
C GLU A 199 1.33 -13.34 38.00
N ASP A 200 0.96 -14.33 37.18
CA ASP A 200 0.36 -15.57 37.66
C ASP A 200 1.34 -16.39 38.52
N THR A 201 2.64 -16.42 38.17
CA THR A 201 3.65 -17.05 39.02
C THR A 201 3.83 -16.34 40.36
N VAL A 202 3.77 -15.00 40.37
CA VAL A 202 3.86 -14.21 41.62
C VAL A 202 2.64 -14.48 42.49
N ARG A 203 1.42 -14.46 41.93
CA ARG A 203 0.21 -14.84 42.69
C ARG A 203 0.29 -16.25 43.25
N GLN A 204 0.86 -17.19 42.50
CA GLN A 204 1.04 -18.55 42.97
C GLN A 204 2.08 -18.62 44.11
N GLN A 205 3.15 -17.83 44.03
CA GLN A 205 4.14 -17.70 45.10
C GLN A 205 3.52 -17.07 46.36
N GLU A 206 2.72 -16.01 46.23
CA GLU A 206 1.97 -15.39 47.34
C GLU A 206 1.15 -16.43 48.10
N ARG A 207 0.41 -17.29 47.38
CA ARG A 207 -0.37 -18.39 48.00
C ARG A 207 0.49 -19.42 48.73
N VAL A 208 1.70 -19.69 48.25
CA VAL A 208 2.63 -20.63 48.92
C VAL A 208 3.17 -19.98 50.19
N ILE A 209 3.53 -18.70 50.13
CA ILE A 209 4.01 -17.92 51.29
C ILE A 209 2.91 -17.90 52.37
N GLU A 210 1.67 -17.57 52.02
CA GLU A 210 0.53 -17.59 52.96
C GLU A 210 0.31 -18.97 53.62
N LYS A 211 0.58 -20.06 52.91
CA LYS A 211 0.52 -21.42 53.49
C LYS A 211 1.68 -21.67 54.44
N MET A 212 2.88 -21.25 54.07
CA MET A 212 4.07 -21.38 54.90
C MET A 212 3.93 -20.56 56.18
N GLU A 213 3.43 -19.33 56.09
CA GLU A 213 3.15 -18.45 57.23
C GLU A 213 2.16 -19.11 58.19
N ARG A 214 1.03 -19.65 57.68
CA ARG A 214 0.08 -20.40 58.52
C ARG A 214 0.70 -21.61 59.23
N MET A 215 1.51 -22.40 58.53
CA MET A 215 2.21 -23.53 59.17
C MET A 215 3.19 -23.08 60.24
N LEU A 216 3.89 -21.96 60.01
CA LEU A 216 4.79 -21.38 61.01
C LEU A 216 4.01 -20.85 62.21
N GLU A 217 2.92 -20.11 62.01
CA GLU A 217 2.03 -19.63 63.07
C GLU A 217 1.47 -20.77 63.93
N GLU A 218 1.14 -21.92 63.32
CA GLU A 218 0.69 -23.12 64.04
C GLU A 218 1.83 -23.78 64.86
N LYS A 219 3.06 -23.81 64.32
CA LYS A 219 4.22 -24.47 64.94
C LYS A 219 4.94 -23.61 65.99
N VAL A 220 4.86 -22.29 65.89
CA VAL A 220 5.45 -21.36 66.86
C VAL A 220 4.96 -21.64 68.29
N PRO A 221 3.65 -21.73 68.62
CA PRO A 221 3.21 -21.97 70.00
C PRO A 221 3.62 -23.35 70.54
N GLU A 222 3.77 -24.38 69.70
CA GLU A 222 4.32 -25.68 70.11
C GLU A 222 5.82 -25.58 70.46
N ALA A 223 6.58 -24.84 69.67
CA ALA A 223 8.01 -24.60 69.89
C ALA A 223 8.27 -23.66 71.09
N THR A 224 7.46 -22.63 71.30
CA THR A 224 7.60 -21.72 72.44
C THR A 224 7.28 -22.44 73.76
N ARG A 225 6.24 -23.28 73.79
CA ARG A 225 5.91 -24.09 74.97
C ARG A 225 6.99 -25.13 75.28
N THR A 226 7.50 -25.84 74.28
CA THR A 226 8.60 -26.80 74.48
C THR A 226 9.91 -26.11 74.86
N CYS A 227 10.19 -24.91 74.35
CA CYS A 227 11.37 -24.11 74.73
C CYS A 227 11.25 -23.53 76.15
N GLU A 228 10.07 -23.04 76.55
CA GLU A 228 9.79 -22.59 77.92
C GLU A 228 9.84 -23.76 78.93
N GLN A 229 9.37 -24.96 78.55
CA GLN A 229 9.47 -26.16 79.39
C GLN A 229 10.93 -26.64 79.55
N LEU A 230 11.76 -26.51 78.50
CA LEU A 230 13.14 -26.98 78.51
C LEU A 230 14.12 -25.96 79.08
N LEU A 231 13.84 -24.65 79.06
CA LEU A 231 14.74 -23.62 79.61
C LEU A 231 14.71 -23.55 81.15
N ALA A 232 13.80 -24.27 81.81
CA ALA A 232 13.74 -24.37 83.26
C ALA A 232 14.80 -25.32 83.85
N ASP A 233 15.36 -26.24 83.06
CA ASP A 233 16.32 -27.24 83.52
C ASP A 233 17.77 -26.88 83.12
N SER A 234 18.67 -26.84 84.11
CA SER A 234 20.08 -26.48 83.93
C SER A 234 20.82 -27.35 82.90
N PHE A 235 20.36 -28.59 82.68
CA PHE A 235 20.90 -29.53 81.68
C PHE A 235 20.59 -29.09 80.22
N SER A 236 19.45 -28.44 80.00
CA SER A 236 19.03 -27.95 78.69
C SER A 236 19.84 -26.73 78.26
N LYS A 237 20.28 -25.89 79.21
CA LYS A 237 21.15 -24.75 78.93
C LYS A 237 22.54 -25.16 78.45
N GLU A 238 23.11 -26.21 79.03
CA GLU A 238 24.39 -26.80 78.58
C GLU A 238 24.25 -27.49 77.22
N PHE A 239 23.17 -28.25 77.01
CA PHE A 239 22.86 -28.86 75.71
C PHE A 239 22.65 -27.78 74.62
N TYR A 240 21.91 -26.73 74.92
CA TYR A 240 21.68 -25.60 74.02
C TYR A 240 22.97 -24.83 73.72
N SER A 241 23.82 -24.60 74.73
CA SER A 241 25.14 -23.99 74.55
C SER A 241 26.04 -24.84 73.66
N THR A 242 26.01 -26.16 73.81
CA THR A 242 26.77 -27.10 72.98
C THR A 242 26.26 -27.10 71.54
N LEU A 243 24.95 -27.08 71.35
CA LEU A 243 24.32 -27.00 70.03
C LEU A 243 24.61 -25.66 69.35
N LEU A 244 24.63 -24.55 70.10
CA LEU A 244 24.97 -23.23 69.57
C LEU A 244 26.44 -23.18 69.10
N ALA A 245 27.36 -23.74 69.89
CA ALA A 245 28.76 -23.87 69.53
C ALA A 245 28.95 -24.73 68.27
N GLU A 246 28.22 -25.83 68.17
CA GLU A 246 28.22 -26.67 66.98
C GLU A 246 27.59 -25.98 65.77
N ASN A 247 26.55 -25.16 65.97
CA ASN A 247 25.94 -24.35 64.90
C ASN A 247 26.92 -23.31 64.37
N MET A 248 27.69 -22.68 65.27
CA MET A 248 28.77 -21.76 64.89
C MET A 248 29.87 -22.50 64.11
N ARG A 249 30.25 -23.70 64.55
CA ARG A 249 31.22 -24.56 63.83
C ARG A 249 30.72 -24.93 62.43
N LEU A 250 29.46 -25.36 62.30
CA LEU A 250 28.83 -25.72 61.02
C LEU A 250 28.69 -24.51 60.09
N ARG A 251 28.42 -23.30 60.63
CA ARG A 251 28.41 -22.06 59.84
C ARG A 251 29.80 -21.69 59.34
N GLU A 252 30.84 -21.86 60.16
CA GLU A 252 32.22 -21.70 59.71
C GLU A 252 32.63 -22.77 58.70
N GLU A 253 32.13 -24.00 58.83
CA GLU A 253 32.40 -25.10 57.91
C GLU A 253 31.68 -24.91 56.57
N LEU A 254 30.43 -24.41 56.59
CA LEU A 254 29.72 -23.93 55.40
C LEU A 254 30.44 -22.73 54.76
N GLY A 255 30.93 -21.77 55.56
CA GLY A 255 31.75 -20.68 55.06
C GLY A 255 33.00 -21.20 54.37
N ARG A 256 33.73 -22.14 54.99
CA ARG A 256 34.88 -22.83 54.37
C ARG A 256 34.51 -23.64 53.13
N ALA A 257 33.32 -24.24 53.07
CA ALA A 257 32.80 -24.91 51.89
C ALA A 257 32.45 -23.94 50.75
N HIS A 258 32.00 -22.71 51.07
CA HIS A 258 31.82 -21.63 50.07
C HIS A 258 33.16 -21.06 49.56
N TYR A 259 34.25 -21.21 50.30
CA TYR A 259 35.60 -20.89 49.82
C TYR A 259 36.28 -22.06 49.09
N ARG A 260 35.91 -23.32 49.36
CA ARG A 260 36.41 -24.51 48.65
C ARG A 260 35.61 -24.87 47.40
N SER A 261 34.31 -24.57 47.39
CA SER A 261 33.50 -24.57 46.20
C SER A 261 33.77 -23.23 45.50
N SER A 262 34.45 -23.26 44.35
CA SER A 262 34.54 -22.10 43.45
C SER A 262 33.17 -21.43 43.38
N PRO A 263 33.10 -20.08 43.33
CA PRO A 263 31.83 -19.39 43.43
C PRO A 263 30.90 -20.03 42.42
N ILE A 264 29.77 -20.56 42.91
CA ILE A 264 28.68 -20.99 42.06
C ILE A 264 28.22 -19.71 41.40
N ILE A 265 28.86 -19.45 40.25
CA ILE A 265 28.49 -18.47 39.27
C ILE A 265 27.03 -18.79 39.02
N LEU A 266 26.16 -17.95 39.58
CA LEU A 266 24.84 -17.74 39.05
C LEU A 266 25.08 -17.57 37.55
N GLN A 267 24.73 -18.64 36.85
CA GLN A 267 24.84 -18.84 35.43
C GLN A 267 24.71 -17.49 34.72
N GLN A 268 25.85 -16.88 34.39
CA GLN A 268 25.94 -16.15 33.13
C GLN A 268 25.65 -17.24 32.12
N GLN A 269 24.36 -17.37 31.79
CA GLN A 269 23.93 -17.92 30.53
C GLN A 269 24.92 -17.36 29.52
N ALA A 270 25.62 -18.26 28.84
CA ALA A 270 26.37 -17.93 27.65
C ALA A 270 25.52 -16.95 26.87
N LEU A 271 25.90 -15.66 26.90
CA LEU A 271 25.30 -14.68 26.03
C LEU A 271 25.51 -15.29 24.65
N PRO A 272 24.44 -15.59 23.90
CA PRO A 272 24.60 -15.96 22.51
C PRO A 272 25.40 -14.85 21.86
N ASP A 273 26.09 -15.19 20.77
CA ASP A 273 27.07 -14.47 19.95
C ASP A 273 26.68 -13.03 19.50
N ILE A 274 26.04 -12.26 20.38
CA ILE A 274 25.40 -10.97 20.21
C ILE A 274 26.48 -9.92 20.01
N PHE A 275 27.64 -10.05 20.65
CA PHE A 275 28.75 -9.13 20.40
C PHE A 275 29.37 -9.32 19.01
N SER A 276 29.51 -10.57 18.52
CA SER A 276 29.96 -10.84 17.15
C SER A 276 28.90 -10.42 16.12
N THR A 277 27.64 -10.79 16.36
CA THR A 277 26.49 -10.41 15.52
C THR A 277 26.30 -8.90 15.46
N ASN A 278 26.49 -8.19 16.58
CA ASN A 278 26.43 -6.72 16.62
C ASN A 278 27.62 -6.09 15.88
N SER A 279 28.81 -6.68 15.97
CA SER A 279 30.00 -6.23 15.22
C SER A 279 29.80 -6.37 13.71
N GLU A 280 29.30 -7.53 13.25
CA GLU A 280 28.96 -7.76 11.84
C GLU A 280 27.84 -6.82 11.37
N LYS A 281 26.80 -6.63 12.18
CA LYS A 281 25.72 -5.69 11.90
C LYS A 281 26.23 -4.26 11.74
N LEU A 282 27.12 -3.79 12.62
CA LEU A 282 27.73 -2.46 12.51
C LEU A 282 28.61 -2.34 11.25
N SER A 283 29.38 -3.38 10.92
CA SER A 283 30.19 -3.44 9.69
C SER A 283 29.33 -3.38 8.42
N LEU A 284 28.20 -4.11 8.40
CA LEU A 284 27.24 -4.07 7.29
C LEU A 284 26.59 -2.70 7.17
N LEU A 285 26.22 -2.05 8.28
CA LEU A 285 25.67 -0.69 8.25
C LEU A 285 26.68 0.32 7.69
N ALA A 286 27.95 0.24 8.09
CA ALA A 286 29.00 1.09 7.54
C ALA A 286 29.22 0.86 6.02
N LYS A 287 29.15 -0.39 5.56
CA LYS A 287 29.22 -0.72 4.13
C LYS A 287 28.02 -0.17 3.36
N VAL A 288 26.82 -0.25 3.92
CA VAL A 288 25.60 0.33 3.33
C VAL A 288 25.72 1.84 3.23
N GLU A 289 26.15 2.51 4.30
CA GLU A 289 26.32 3.97 4.30
C GLU A 289 27.35 4.42 3.25
N LYS A 290 28.49 3.72 3.16
CA LYS A 290 29.50 3.98 2.12
C LYS A 290 28.95 3.76 0.71
N ALA A 291 28.20 2.68 0.49
CA ALA A 291 27.59 2.40 -0.80
C ALA A 291 26.54 3.45 -1.18
N GLN A 292 25.70 3.87 -0.24
CA GLN A 292 24.73 4.93 -0.43
C GLN A 292 25.39 6.28 -0.76
N GLY A 293 26.49 6.62 -0.08
CA GLY A 293 27.28 7.81 -0.40
C GLY A 293 27.82 7.77 -1.82
N ARG A 294 28.34 6.63 -2.26
CA ARG A 294 28.81 6.43 -3.64
C ARG A 294 27.68 6.56 -4.66
N ILE A 295 26.50 5.98 -4.39
CA ILE A 295 25.34 6.07 -5.27
C ILE A 295 24.93 7.54 -5.47
N ARG A 296 24.75 8.30 -4.37
CA ARG A 296 24.38 9.72 -4.46
C ARG A 296 25.40 10.54 -5.25
N ALA A 297 26.69 10.27 -5.07
CA ALA A 297 27.75 10.94 -5.84
C ALA A 297 27.66 10.62 -7.34
N LEU A 298 27.44 9.35 -7.70
CA LEU A 298 27.27 8.93 -9.09
C LEU A 298 25.99 9.51 -9.72
N GLU A 299 24.90 9.58 -8.96
CA GLU A 299 23.65 10.21 -9.41
C GLU A 299 23.86 11.71 -9.70
N SER A 300 24.55 12.44 -8.81
CA SER A 300 24.92 13.84 -9.05
C SER A 300 25.78 14.02 -10.31
N GLN A 301 26.79 13.16 -10.50
CA GLN A 301 27.64 13.19 -11.69
C GLN A 301 26.85 12.88 -12.97
N LEU A 302 25.93 11.92 -12.94
CA LEU A 302 25.08 11.60 -14.07
C LEU A 302 24.16 12.76 -14.41
N GLU A 303 23.57 13.40 -13.40
CA GLU A 303 22.69 14.55 -13.57
C GLU A 303 23.42 15.75 -14.16
N GLU A 304 24.63 16.06 -13.66
CA GLU A 304 25.50 17.09 -14.23
C GLU A 304 25.91 16.78 -15.67
N SER A 305 26.23 15.51 -15.98
CA SER A 305 26.58 15.06 -17.32
C SER A 305 25.39 15.19 -18.29
N ALA A 306 24.20 14.81 -17.84
CA ALA A 306 22.96 14.97 -18.61
C ALA A 306 22.65 16.45 -18.86
N ARG A 307 22.84 17.33 -17.86
CA ARG A 307 22.68 18.79 -18.03
C ARG A 307 23.70 19.36 -19.02
N LYS A 308 24.97 18.96 -18.95
CA LYS A 308 26.02 19.39 -19.89
C LYS A 308 25.68 18.95 -21.32
N TRP A 309 25.33 17.67 -21.49
CA TRP A 309 24.92 17.15 -22.79
C TRP A 309 23.67 17.85 -23.32
N GLY A 310 22.69 18.16 -22.46
CA GLY A 310 21.51 18.94 -22.83
C GLY A 310 21.86 20.32 -23.37
N ARG A 311 22.80 21.01 -22.72
CA ARG A 311 23.33 22.31 -23.20
C ARG A 311 24.06 22.16 -24.53
N GLU A 312 25.00 21.23 -24.64
CA GLU A 312 25.76 20.98 -25.88
C GLU A 312 24.82 20.64 -27.05
N LYS A 313 23.81 19.80 -26.80
CA LYS A 313 22.80 19.47 -27.80
C LYS A 313 21.99 20.70 -28.23
N GLN A 314 21.58 21.53 -27.27
CA GLN A 314 20.86 22.77 -27.56
C GLN A 314 21.75 23.76 -28.34
N ASP A 315 23.01 23.91 -27.96
CA ASP A 315 23.98 24.77 -28.62
C ASP A 315 24.20 24.32 -30.08
N LEU A 316 24.42 23.03 -30.30
CA LEU A 316 24.56 22.45 -31.65
C LEU A 316 23.28 22.60 -32.48
N SER A 317 22.11 22.37 -31.88
CA SER A 317 20.83 22.56 -32.56
C SER A 317 20.63 24.02 -32.96
N THR A 318 21.09 24.96 -32.12
CA THR A 318 21.04 26.40 -32.41
C THR A 318 21.99 26.74 -33.55
N GLN A 319 23.22 26.22 -33.54
CA GLN A 319 24.20 26.43 -34.62
C GLN A 319 23.71 25.87 -35.97
N LEU A 320 23.07 24.70 -35.99
CA LEU A 320 22.47 24.15 -37.20
C LEU A 320 21.34 25.03 -37.73
N LEU A 321 20.47 25.52 -36.84
CA LEU A 321 19.40 26.44 -37.20
C LEU A 321 19.97 27.75 -37.77
N GLU A 322 21.01 28.31 -37.16
CA GLU A 322 21.71 29.49 -37.66
C GLU A 322 22.35 29.23 -39.03
N GLN A 323 22.90 28.05 -39.27
CA GLN A 323 23.44 27.65 -40.58
C GLN A 323 22.35 27.57 -41.65
N GLU A 324 21.20 26.96 -41.33
CA GLU A 324 20.04 26.86 -42.24
C GLU A 324 19.49 28.23 -42.64
N HIS A 325 19.56 29.21 -41.73
CA HIS A 325 19.08 30.57 -41.95
C HIS A 325 20.18 31.54 -42.44
N GLY A 326 21.39 31.04 -42.72
CA GLY A 326 22.50 31.83 -43.25
C GLY A 326 23.21 32.76 -42.25
N PHE A 327 22.96 32.58 -40.96
CA PHE A 327 23.62 33.30 -39.85
C PHE A 327 24.84 32.56 -39.29
N GLY A 328 25.10 31.33 -39.74
CA GLY A 328 26.23 30.53 -39.29
C GLY A 328 27.57 31.24 -39.54
N ARG A 329 28.42 31.29 -38.50
CA ARG A 329 29.78 31.83 -38.61
C ARG A 329 30.54 31.07 -39.72
N PRO A 330 31.05 31.72 -40.78
CA PRO A 330 31.97 31.06 -41.68
C PRO A 330 33.20 30.68 -40.85
N SER A 331 33.58 29.40 -40.86
CA SER A 331 34.77 28.88 -40.19
C SER A 331 35.92 29.85 -40.33
N SER A 332 36.36 30.38 -39.18
CA SER A 332 37.59 31.14 -39.00
C SER A 332 38.73 30.34 -39.60
N THR A 333 39.08 30.69 -40.83
CA THR A 333 40.38 30.36 -41.41
C THR A 333 41.41 31.15 -40.61
N ILE A 334 42.33 30.41 -39.98
CA ILE A 334 43.69 30.85 -39.67
C ILE A 334 43.81 31.93 -38.57
N LEU A 335 44.17 31.49 -37.36
CA LEU A 335 45.33 32.05 -36.65
C LEU A 335 45.78 31.07 -35.56
N HIS A 336 46.84 30.34 -35.89
CA HIS A 336 47.73 29.75 -34.90
C HIS A 336 48.42 30.87 -34.10
N ASP A 337 48.76 30.51 -32.86
CA ASP A 337 49.84 31.06 -32.02
C ASP A 337 49.46 32.23 -31.08
N PHE A 338 49.36 31.92 -29.77
CA PHE A 338 50.29 32.43 -28.74
C PHE A 338 49.97 31.80 -27.37
N SER A 339 50.95 31.06 -26.84
CA SER A 339 51.01 30.54 -25.47
C SER A 339 51.23 31.63 -24.43
N LEU A 340 50.53 31.61 -23.29
CA LEU A 340 51.07 32.00 -21.97
C LEU A 340 50.46 31.15 -20.83
N LYS A 341 51.07 29.99 -20.64
CA LYS A 341 51.62 29.46 -19.36
C LYS A 341 51.24 30.20 -18.06
N THR A 342 50.42 29.58 -17.22
CA THR A 342 50.70 29.37 -15.78
C THR A 342 49.97 28.11 -15.28
N SER A 343 50.77 27.08 -14.97
CA SER A 343 50.41 25.92 -14.13
C SER A 343 51.14 26.12 -12.77
N PRO A 344 50.63 25.60 -11.63
CA PRO A 344 50.91 24.22 -11.26
C PRO A 344 49.70 23.37 -10.77
N ASP A 345 49.76 22.12 -11.22
CA ASP A 345 49.12 20.82 -10.92
C ASP A 345 49.10 20.39 -9.42
N PRO A 346 48.63 19.18 -8.97
CA PRO A 346 48.20 17.98 -9.73
C PRO A 346 47.00 17.16 -9.15
N THR A 347 46.69 16.05 -9.84
CA THR A 347 45.97 14.82 -9.44
C THR A 347 44.49 14.69 -9.80
N THR A 348 44.23 14.11 -10.98
CA THR A 348 43.65 12.75 -11.07
C THR A 348 43.80 12.22 -12.49
N HIS A 349 44.41 11.03 -12.59
CA HIS A 349 44.70 10.33 -13.83
C HIS A 349 43.43 10.09 -14.66
N ILE A 350 43.38 10.67 -15.86
CA ILE A 350 42.52 10.22 -16.95
C ILE A 350 43.10 8.91 -17.47
N LYS A 351 42.53 7.77 -17.02
CA LYS A 351 42.75 6.48 -17.68
C LYS A 351 41.92 6.44 -18.96
N ARG A 352 42.61 6.45 -20.09
CA ARG A 352 42.07 6.10 -21.41
C ARG A 352 41.40 4.73 -21.36
N HIS A 353 40.28 4.63 -22.07
CA HIS A 353 39.57 3.39 -22.37
C HIS A 353 40.55 2.33 -22.88
N GLN A 354 40.61 1.19 -22.18
CA GLN A 354 41.17 -0.05 -22.71
C GLN A 354 40.02 -0.84 -23.31
N THR A 355 40.17 -1.15 -24.59
CA THR A 355 39.39 -2.12 -25.36
C THR A 355 39.38 -3.46 -24.62
N LEU A 356 38.21 -4.08 -24.49
CA LEU A 356 38.06 -5.43 -23.91
C LEU A 356 38.53 -6.48 -24.92
N ASP A 357 39.35 -7.44 -24.48
CA ASP A 357 39.63 -8.66 -25.24
C ASP A 357 38.44 -9.63 -25.18
N PRO A 358 38.20 -10.43 -26.24
CA PRO A 358 37.09 -11.38 -26.27
C PRO A 358 37.40 -12.59 -25.39
N LEU A 359 36.36 -13.09 -24.71
CA LEU A 359 36.42 -14.26 -23.83
C LEU A 359 36.48 -15.57 -24.64
N PRO A 360 37.12 -16.64 -24.12
CA PRO A 360 37.06 -17.99 -24.66
C PRO A 360 35.68 -18.65 -24.46
#